data_AF-A0A0D8Y8J7-F1
#
_entry.id   AF-A0A0D8Y8J7-F1
#
_cell.length_a   1.000
_cell.length_b   1.000
_cell.length_c   1.000
_cell.angle_alpha   90.00
_cell.angle_beta   90.00
_cell.angle_gamma   90.00
#
_symmetry.space_group_name_H-M   'P 1'
#
loop_
_entity.id
_entity.type
_entity.pdbx_description
1 polymer ?
#
loop_
_entity_poly.entity_id
_entity_poly.type
_entity_poly.pdbx_seq_one_letter_code
_entity_poly.pdbx_strand_id
1 'polypeptide(L)'
;MYMVVEWTSGGLPWRKYKADNREEVLKMKEEVRDSAEAMGIFFRNCPEREFKRILKYLYELTYFSIPDYNFVYYCIQHACKANNIKPTDPLDWDMSHKFAGPTGPPGDGKMSGITIDDGEEYLGYSKHHHVGSNSACDKIKNTSLRKTNQKQRSFRKTSLQEAR
;
A
#
# COMPACT_ATOMS: atom_id res chain seq x y z
N MET A 1 -9.37 7.84 -11.58
CA MET A 1 -7.97 7.36 -11.61
C MET A 1 -7.24 7.52 -10.27
N TYR A 2 -7.32 8.68 -9.61
CA TYR A 2 -6.57 8.97 -8.38
C TYR A 2 -6.70 7.92 -7.26
N MET A 3 -7.91 7.44 -6.96
CA MET A 3 -8.11 6.44 -5.89
C MET A 3 -7.35 5.14 -6.16
N VAL A 4 -7.42 4.62 -7.39
CA VAL A 4 -6.76 3.36 -7.75
C VAL A 4 -5.25 3.50 -7.67
N VAL A 5 -4.71 4.64 -8.14
CA VAL A 5 -3.29 4.94 -8.03
C VAL A 5 -2.86 5.01 -6.58
N GLU A 6 -3.63 5.65 -5.71
CA GLU A 6 -3.32 5.74 -4.28
C GLU A 6 -3.28 4.36 -3.61
N TRP A 7 -4.20 3.46 -3.96
CA TRP A 7 -4.20 2.09 -3.45
C TRP A 7 -3.02 1.26 -3.94
N THR A 8 -2.57 1.45 -5.18
CA THR A 8 -1.46 0.67 -5.75
C THR A 8 -0.08 1.24 -5.40
N SER A 9 0.09 2.56 -5.39
CA SER A 9 1.38 3.22 -5.10
C SER A 9 1.59 3.52 -3.60
N GLY A 10 0.52 3.45 -2.80
CA GLY A 10 0.50 3.78 -1.37
C GLY A 10 0.33 5.27 -1.06
N GLY A 11 0.22 6.14 -2.07
CA GLY A 11 -0.04 7.56 -1.85
C GLY A 11 0.09 8.43 -3.09
N LEU A 12 -0.64 9.55 -3.09
CA LEU A 12 -0.53 10.56 -4.14
C LEU A 12 0.64 11.53 -3.88
N PRO A 13 1.27 12.10 -4.92
CA PRO A 13 2.37 13.06 -4.75
C PRO A 13 1.98 14.27 -3.86
N TRP A 14 0.72 14.70 -3.94
CA TRP A 14 0.19 15.82 -3.18
C TRP A 14 -0.40 15.46 -1.81
N ARG A 15 -0.24 14.22 -1.31
CA ARG A 15 -0.84 13.77 -0.04
C ARG A 15 -0.46 14.63 1.18
N LYS A 16 0.69 15.31 1.14
CA LYS A 16 1.20 16.15 2.24
C LYS A 16 0.65 17.59 2.24
N TYR A 17 0.00 18.02 1.16
CA TYR A 17 -0.48 19.39 1.01
C TYR A 17 -1.79 19.59 1.75
N LYS A 18 -1.93 20.73 2.43
CA LYS A 18 -3.15 21.11 3.16
C LYS A 18 -4.09 21.90 2.26
N ALA A 19 -5.31 22.17 2.76
CA ALA A 19 -6.33 22.92 2.03
C ALA A 19 -5.86 24.31 1.55
N ASP A 20 -4.98 24.95 2.33
CA ASP A 20 -4.42 26.27 2.00
C ASP A 20 -3.49 26.26 0.77
N ASN A 21 -3.02 25.08 0.34
CA ASN A 21 -2.14 24.92 -0.82
C ASN A 21 -2.88 24.39 -2.06
N ARG A 22 -4.16 24.73 -2.23
CA ARG A 22 -5.00 24.23 -3.33
C ARG A 22 -4.41 24.51 -4.73
N GLU A 23 -3.79 25.67 -4.92
CA GLU A 23 -3.21 26.07 -6.21
C GLU A 23 -2.03 25.18 -6.59
N GLU A 24 -1.17 24.83 -5.64
CA GLU A 24 -0.05 23.92 -5.87
C GLU A 24 -0.54 22.50 -6.21
N VAL A 25 -1.61 22.05 -5.53
CA VAL A 25 -2.25 20.77 -5.84
C VAL A 25 -2.87 20.77 -7.24
N LEU A 26 -3.46 21.89 -7.66
CA LEU A 26 -3.98 22.05 -9.02
C LEU A 26 -2.85 21.95 -10.04
N LYS A 27 -1.76 22.71 -9.83
CA LYS A 27 -0.59 22.71 -10.71
C LYS A 27 0.02 21.32 -10.86
N MET A 28 0.24 20.60 -9.76
CA MET A 28 0.76 19.22 -9.83
C MET A 28 -0.16 18.27 -10.61
N LYS A 29 -1.49 18.45 -10.51
CA LYS A 29 -2.45 17.62 -11.28
C LYS A 29 -2.38 17.94 -12.77
N GLU A 30 -2.20 19.20 -13.14
CA GLU A 30 -2.01 19.63 -14.53
C GLU A 30 -0.67 19.13 -15.08
N GLU A 31 0.40 19.20 -14.29
CA GLU A 31 1.72 18.67 -14.66
C GLU A 31 1.69 17.17 -14.92
N VAL A 32 0.91 16.38 -14.17
CA VAL A 32 0.73 14.93 -14.43
C VAL A 32 0.10 14.68 -15.81
N ARG A 33 -0.70 15.61 -16.35
CA ARG A 33 -1.25 15.52 -17.70
C ARG A 33 -0.19 15.87 -18.76
N ASP A 34 0.57 16.93 -18.51
CA ASP A 34 1.38 17.57 -19.55
C ASP A 34 2.85 17.10 -19.57
N SER A 35 3.38 16.61 -18.44
CA SER A 35 4.76 16.15 -18.28
C SER A 35 4.86 14.64 -18.11
N ALA A 36 5.71 14.01 -18.95
CA ALA A 36 6.01 12.58 -18.85
C ALA A 36 6.71 12.22 -17.52
N GLU A 37 7.52 13.13 -16.98
CA GLU A 37 8.22 12.93 -15.70
C GLU A 37 7.23 12.88 -14.53
N ALA A 38 6.34 13.87 -14.46
CA ALA A 38 5.29 13.94 -13.44
C ALA A 38 4.34 12.72 -13.53
N MET A 39 4.01 12.30 -14.76
CA MET A 39 3.23 11.08 -15.00
C MET A 39 3.96 9.82 -14.50
N GLY A 40 5.27 9.71 -14.72
CA GLY A 40 6.08 8.60 -14.21
C GLY A 40 6.11 8.55 -12.67
N ILE A 41 6.25 9.71 -12.03
CA ILE A 41 6.18 9.84 -10.56
C ILE A 41 4.78 9.43 -10.06
N PHE A 42 3.73 9.88 -10.74
CA PHE A 42 2.35 9.60 -10.38
C PHE A 42 2.01 8.10 -10.48
N PHE A 43 2.53 7.41 -11.49
CA PHE A 43 2.30 5.97 -11.70
C PHE A 43 3.41 5.08 -11.13
N ARG A 44 4.25 5.59 -10.23
CA ARG A 44 5.30 4.80 -9.59
C ARG A 44 4.70 3.56 -8.92
N ASN A 45 5.33 2.39 -9.15
CA ASN A 45 4.86 1.09 -8.67
C ASN A 45 3.45 0.66 -9.15
N CYS A 46 2.92 1.28 -10.21
CA CYS A 46 1.62 0.92 -10.80
C CYS A 46 1.81 0.16 -12.14
N PRO A 47 0.77 -0.53 -12.65
CA PRO A 47 0.72 -1.04 -14.03
C PRO A 47 0.67 0.11 -15.05
N GLU A 48 1.82 0.75 -15.28
CA GLU A 48 1.94 2.03 -15.97
C GLU A 48 1.36 1.99 -17.39
N ARG A 49 1.56 0.89 -18.12
CA ARG A 49 1.12 0.74 -19.51
C ARG A 49 -0.40 0.86 -19.63
N GLU A 50 -1.15 0.12 -18.82
CA GLU A 50 -2.61 0.12 -18.85
C GLU A 50 -3.18 1.39 -18.20
N PHE A 51 -2.54 1.87 -17.14
CA PHE A 51 -2.99 3.05 -16.42
C PHE A 51 -2.84 4.33 -17.26
N LYS A 52 -1.74 4.46 -18.02
CA LYS A 52 -1.58 5.54 -19.01
C LYS A 52 -2.66 5.51 -20.07
N ARG A 53 -3.04 4.33 -20.58
CA ARG A 53 -4.11 4.20 -21.57
C ARG A 53 -5.47 4.66 -21.03
N ILE A 54 -5.81 4.24 -19.81
CA ILE A 54 -7.05 4.66 -19.14
C ILE A 54 -7.03 6.17 -18.90
N LEU A 55 -5.92 6.72 -18.40
CA LEU A 55 -5.82 8.14 -18.08
C LEU A 55 -5.91 9.01 -19.35
N LYS A 56 -5.24 8.63 -20.44
CA LYS A 56 -5.35 9.31 -21.73
C LYS A 56 -6.80 9.33 -22.23
N TYR A 57 -7.47 8.18 -22.19
CA TYR A 57 -8.88 8.07 -22.56
C TYR A 57 -9.78 8.98 -21.71
N LEU A 58 -9.56 9.05 -20.40
CA LEU A 58 -10.33 9.93 -19.52
C LEU A 58 -10.14 11.43 -19.86
N TYR A 59 -8.96 11.83 -20.33
CA TYR A 59 -8.71 13.23 -20.73
C TYR A 59 -9.34 13.61 -22.07
N GLU A 60 -9.62 12.64 -22.94
CA GLU A 60 -10.29 12.87 -24.23
C GLU A 60 -11.81 13.04 -24.07
N LEU A 61 -12.38 12.61 -22.94
CA LEU A 61 -13.81 12.74 -22.68
C LEU A 61 -14.22 14.20 -22.45
N THR A 62 -15.33 14.58 -23.05
CA THR A 62 -15.99 15.87 -22.80
C THR A 62 -17.15 15.70 -21.84
N TYR A 63 -17.72 16.80 -21.35
CA TYR A 63 -18.87 16.78 -20.45
C TYR A 63 -20.08 15.99 -20.98
N PHE A 64 -20.31 15.99 -22.29
CA PHE A 64 -21.44 15.28 -22.92
C PHE A 64 -21.10 13.86 -23.39
N SER A 65 -19.82 13.47 -23.31
CA SER A 65 -19.37 12.16 -23.77
C SER A 65 -19.84 11.07 -22.81
N ILE A 66 -20.39 9.98 -23.34
CA ILE A 66 -20.71 8.78 -22.56
C ILE A 66 -19.43 7.93 -22.46
N PRO A 67 -18.95 7.59 -21.25
CA PRO A 67 -17.76 6.75 -21.13
C PRO A 67 -18.03 5.31 -21.57
N ASP A 68 -17.18 4.78 -22.46
CA ASP A 68 -17.00 3.35 -22.71
C ASP A 68 -16.35 2.66 -21.50
N TYR A 69 -17.19 2.04 -20.68
CA TYR A 69 -16.74 1.25 -19.51
C TYR A 69 -16.11 -0.09 -19.90
N ASN A 70 -16.41 -0.64 -21.08
CA ASN A 70 -15.82 -1.90 -21.55
C ASN A 70 -14.33 -1.69 -21.84
N PHE A 71 -13.97 -0.56 -22.46
CA PHE A 71 -12.57 -0.20 -22.67
C PHE A 71 -11.77 -0.16 -21.36
N VAL A 72 -12.29 0.51 -20.34
CA VAL A 72 -11.65 0.61 -19.02
C VAL A 72 -11.53 -0.79 -18.38
N TYR A 73 -12.59 -1.58 -18.44
CA TYR A 73 -12.62 -2.95 -17.93
C TYR A 73 -11.56 -3.83 -18.58
N TYR A 74 -11.44 -3.83 -19.90
CA TYR A 74 -10.42 -4.62 -20.60
C TYR A 74 -8.99 -4.16 -20.31
N CYS A 75 -8.77 -2.85 -20.12
CA CYS A 75 -7.47 -2.36 -19.68
C CYS A 75 -7.11 -2.90 -18.28
N ILE A 76 -8.06 -2.93 -17.35
CA ILE A 76 -7.83 -3.50 -16.01
C ILE A 76 -7.59 -5.00 -16.09
N GLN A 77 -8.38 -5.74 -16.85
CA GLN A 77 -8.16 -7.18 -17.04
C GLN A 77 -6.76 -7.48 -17.62
N HIS A 78 -6.31 -6.66 -18.56
CA HIS A 78 -4.97 -6.78 -19.13
C HIS A 78 -3.89 -6.52 -18.08
N ALA A 79 -4.06 -5.51 -17.22
CA ALA A 79 -3.16 -5.23 -16.11
C ALA A 79 -3.10 -6.41 -15.12
N CYS A 80 -4.25 -6.99 -14.76
CA CYS A 80 -4.30 -8.17 -13.89
C CYS A 80 -3.53 -9.36 -14.50
N LYS A 81 -3.78 -9.66 -15.78
CA LYS A 81 -3.08 -10.74 -16.50
C LYS A 81 -1.56 -10.52 -16.56
N ALA A 82 -1.13 -9.29 -16.84
CA ALA A 82 0.29 -8.94 -16.94
C ALA A 82 1.04 -9.00 -15.59
N ASN A 83 0.32 -8.86 -14.47
CA ASN A 83 0.86 -8.93 -13.11
C ASN A 83 0.52 -10.26 -12.41
N ASN A 84 0.04 -11.26 -13.16
CA ASN A 84 -0.32 -12.59 -12.66
C ASN A 84 -1.39 -12.59 -11.53
N ILE A 85 -2.28 -11.60 -11.52
CA ILE A 85 -3.39 -11.49 -10.56
C ILE A 85 -4.59 -12.26 -11.11
N LYS A 86 -5.07 -13.24 -10.35
CA LYS A 86 -6.24 -14.06 -10.69
C LYS A 86 -7.50 -13.51 -10.04
N PRO A 87 -8.66 -13.65 -10.68
CA PRO A 87 -9.94 -13.24 -10.07
C PRO A 87 -10.34 -14.09 -8.86
N THR A 88 -9.73 -15.26 -8.70
CA THR A 88 -9.93 -16.15 -7.55
C THR A 88 -9.01 -15.82 -6.39
N ASP A 89 -8.06 -14.90 -6.55
CA ASP A 89 -7.16 -14.53 -5.48
C ASP A 89 -7.95 -13.84 -4.37
N PRO A 90 -7.65 -14.15 -3.10
CA PRO A 90 -8.36 -13.56 -2.00
C PRO A 90 -8.05 -12.07 -1.85
N LEU A 91 -9.01 -11.34 -1.30
CA LEU A 91 -8.86 -9.92 -1.00
C LEU A 91 -8.00 -9.74 0.24
N ASP A 92 -7.28 -8.61 0.33
CA ASP A 92 -6.39 -8.33 1.46
C ASP A 92 -7.11 -8.30 2.82
N TRP A 93 -8.40 -7.96 2.81
CA TRP A 93 -9.26 -7.94 4.00
C TRP A 93 -10.00 -9.25 4.27
N ASP A 94 -9.85 -10.27 3.41
CA ASP A 94 -10.46 -11.57 3.65
C ASP A 94 -9.65 -12.37 4.69
N MET A 95 -10.16 -12.38 5.92
CA MET A 95 -9.54 -13.10 7.03
C MET A 95 -9.68 -14.62 6.91
N SER A 96 -10.66 -15.12 6.14
CA SER A 96 -10.95 -16.54 5.96
C SER A 96 -10.10 -17.20 4.88
N HIS A 97 -9.74 -16.44 3.85
CA HIS A 97 -8.89 -16.89 2.75
C HIS A 97 -7.61 -16.06 2.73
N LYS A 98 -6.69 -16.23 3.68
CA LYS A 98 -5.44 -15.45 3.68
C LYS A 98 -4.62 -15.74 2.42
N PHE A 99 -4.14 -14.68 1.77
CA PHE A 99 -3.19 -14.79 0.65
C PHE A 99 -1.93 -15.55 1.11
N ALA A 100 -1.65 -16.69 0.48
CA ALA A 100 -0.59 -17.61 0.91
C ALA A 100 0.81 -17.25 0.35
N GLY A 101 0.94 -16.15 -0.40
CA GLY A 101 2.16 -15.82 -1.13
C GLY A 101 2.41 -16.75 -2.32
N PRO A 102 3.52 -16.57 -3.06
CA PRO A 102 3.93 -17.52 -4.08
C PRO A 102 4.15 -18.89 -3.43
N THR A 103 3.28 -19.86 -3.74
CA THR A 103 3.36 -21.24 -3.24
C THR A 103 4.41 -22.08 -3.96
N GLY A 104 5.28 -21.45 -4.74
CA GLY A 104 6.44 -22.11 -5.32
C GLY A 104 7.39 -22.58 -4.21
N PRO A 105 8.16 -23.66 -4.42
CA PRO A 105 9.30 -23.96 -3.57
C PRO A 105 10.12 -22.69 -3.38
N PRO A 106 10.67 -22.42 -2.19
CA PRO A 106 11.65 -21.35 -2.02
C PRO A 106 12.63 -21.44 -3.20
N GLY A 107 12.74 -20.36 -3.98
CA GLY A 107 13.77 -20.31 -5.02
C GLY A 107 15.09 -20.73 -4.37
N ASP A 108 15.90 -21.50 -5.07
CA ASP A 108 17.08 -22.17 -4.52
C ASP A 108 18.20 -21.20 -4.05
N GLY A 109 17.89 -19.90 -3.98
CA GLY A 109 18.78 -18.83 -3.55
C GLY A 109 19.95 -18.64 -4.51
N LYS A 110 19.97 -19.34 -5.66
CA LYS A 110 21.05 -19.25 -6.61
C LYS A 110 20.86 -17.99 -7.43
N MET A 111 21.66 -16.97 -7.11
CA MET A 111 21.86 -15.81 -7.96
C MET A 111 22.67 -16.19 -9.21
N SER A 112 22.17 -17.12 -10.02
CA SER A 112 22.86 -17.51 -11.25
C SER A 112 22.53 -16.49 -12.34
N GLY A 113 23.46 -15.58 -12.62
CA GLY A 113 23.41 -14.74 -13.83
C GLY A 113 23.64 -13.25 -13.67
N ILE A 114 24.03 -12.73 -12.49
CA ILE A 114 24.66 -11.41 -12.44
C ILE A 114 26.17 -11.63 -12.59
N THR A 115 26.65 -11.58 -13.83
CA THR A 115 28.05 -11.24 -14.07
C THR A 115 28.19 -9.77 -13.71
N ILE A 116 28.75 -9.49 -12.54
CA ILE A 116 29.26 -8.15 -12.24
C ILE A 116 30.46 -8.03 -13.17
N ASP A 117 30.32 -7.28 -14.27
CA ASP A 117 31.47 -6.87 -15.06
C ASP A 117 32.40 -6.09 -14.11
N ASP A 118 33.59 -6.63 -13.89
CA ASP A 118 34.58 -6.12 -12.97
C ASP A 118 35.08 -4.74 -13.44
N GLY A 119 34.51 -3.66 -12.89
CA GLY A 119 35.04 -2.33 -13.11
C GLY A 119 34.13 -1.18 -12.68
N GLU A 120 33.89 -1.01 -11.38
CA GLU A 120 33.90 0.32 -10.72
C GLU A 120 33.77 0.18 -9.20
N GLU A 121 34.71 0.79 -8.49
CA GLU A 121 34.82 0.85 -7.03
C GLU A 121 33.68 1.69 -6.45
N TYR A 122 32.69 1.05 -5.79
CA TYR A 122 31.73 1.74 -4.94
C TYR A 122 32.00 1.48 -3.46
N LEU A 123 32.42 2.55 -2.79
CA LEU A 123 32.63 2.65 -1.36
C LEU A 123 31.40 2.25 -0.54
N GLY A 124 31.60 1.22 0.30
CA GLY A 124 31.18 1.25 1.71
C GLY A 124 29.74 0.86 2.04
N TYR A 125 29.55 -0.39 2.47
CA TYR A 125 28.58 -0.72 3.53
C TYR A 125 29.18 -1.75 4.49
N SER A 126 29.38 -1.33 5.73
CA SER A 126 30.02 -2.11 6.80
C SER A 126 29.23 -3.38 7.17
N LYS A 127 29.96 -4.51 7.19
CA LYS A 127 29.57 -5.81 7.76
C LYS A 127 29.39 -5.69 9.28
N HIS A 128 28.18 -5.92 9.79
CA HIS A 128 28.02 -6.33 11.19
C HIS A 128 28.24 -7.84 11.29
N HIS A 129 29.31 -8.22 12.00
CA HIS A 129 29.54 -9.58 12.47
C HIS A 129 28.43 -9.99 13.44
N HIS A 130 27.70 -11.07 13.15
CA HIS A 130 26.97 -11.81 14.18
C HIS A 130 27.60 -13.19 14.34
N VAL A 131 28.32 -13.35 15.46
CA VAL A 131 28.81 -14.62 15.97
C VAL A 131 27.60 -15.48 16.35
N GLY A 132 27.59 -16.74 15.92
CA GLY A 132 26.56 -17.69 16.25
C GLY A 132 26.74 -18.27 17.66
N SER A 133 25.63 -18.51 18.35
CA SER A 133 25.52 -19.52 19.39
C SER A 133 24.12 -20.12 19.39
N ASN A 134 24.08 -21.44 19.42
CA ASN A 134 22.89 -22.28 19.41
C ASN A 134 22.13 -22.17 20.75
N SER A 135 20.78 -22.24 20.69
CA SER A 135 19.93 -23.20 21.44
C SER A 135 18.58 -22.62 21.89
N ALA A 136 17.54 -23.43 21.66
CA ALA A 136 16.24 -23.52 22.35
C ALA A 136 15.28 -22.32 22.32
N CYS A 137 14.27 -22.42 21.44
CA CYS A 137 13.00 -21.69 21.59
C CYS A 137 12.07 -22.51 22.49
N ASP A 138 11.96 -22.10 23.76
CA ASP A 138 10.98 -22.65 24.69
C ASP A 138 9.66 -21.88 24.67
N LYS A 139 8.59 -22.67 24.62
CA LYS A 139 7.18 -22.27 24.57
C LYS A 139 6.77 -21.60 25.88
N ILE A 140 6.12 -20.43 25.81
CA ILE A 140 5.31 -19.93 26.92
C ILE A 140 3.86 -19.73 26.44
N LYS A 141 3.01 -20.63 26.95
CA LYS A 141 1.55 -20.56 26.91
C LYS A 141 1.09 -19.46 27.86
N ASN A 142 0.23 -18.55 27.42
CA ASN A 142 -0.46 -17.63 28.33
C ASN A 142 -1.94 -18.01 28.40
N THR A 143 -2.30 -18.72 29.47
CA THR A 143 -3.68 -18.98 29.89
C THR A 143 -3.88 -18.41 31.30
N SER A 144 -4.76 -17.41 31.36
CA SER A 144 -5.69 -17.02 32.45
C SER A 144 -5.22 -17.09 33.91
N LEU A 145 -5.42 -16.00 34.67
CA LEU A 145 -6.11 -16.04 35.97
C LEU A 145 -6.48 -14.63 36.46
N ARG A 146 -7.79 -14.35 36.46
CA ARG A 146 -8.46 -13.32 37.28
C ARG A 146 -8.39 -13.72 38.75
N LYS A 147 -8.16 -12.78 39.69
CA LYS A 147 -8.83 -12.75 41.01
C LYS A 147 -9.02 -11.31 41.54
N THR A 148 -10.16 -11.18 42.19
CA THR A 148 -10.86 -10.03 42.82
C THR A 148 -10.45 -9.78 44.28
N ASN A 149 -10.72 -8.57 44.81
CA ASN A 149 -11.46 -8.26 46.07
C ASN A 149 -11.40 -6.73 46.36
N GLN A 150 -12.51 -5.96 46.36
CA GLN A 150 -13.41 -5.62 47.50
C GLN A 150 -12.65 -5.34 48.81
N LYS A 151 -12.75 -4.19 49.49
CA LYS A 151 -13.93 -3.46 50.05
C LYS A 151 -13.36 -2.14 50.68
N GLN A 152 -14.03 -0.99 50.76
CA GLN A 152 -15.05 -0.57 51.76
C GLN A 152 -15.60 0.82 51.32
N ARG A 153 -16.92 1.02 51.11
CA ARG A 153 -17.93 1.67 52.02
C ARG A 153 -17.48 3.06 52.54
N SER A 154 -18.24 4.16 52.58
CA SER A 154 -19.66 4.57 52.43
C SER A 154 -19.64 6.13 52.47
N PHE A 155 -20.42 6.91 51.74
CA PHE A 155 -21.71 7.47 52.19
C PHE A 155 -22.35 8.34 51.09
N ARG A 156 -23.69 8.31 51.02
CA ARG A 156 -24.58 9.01 50.07
C ARG A 156 -24.74 10.51 50.40
N LYS A 157 -25.03 11.35 49.40
CA LYS A 157 -26.36 12.01 49.19
C LYS A 157 -26.36 13.02 48.01
N THR A 158 -27.30 12.79 47.09
CA THR A 158 -28.17 13.72 46.32
C THR A 158 -28.12 15.23 46.60
N SER A 159 -28.04 16.08 45.57
CA SER A 159 -29.18 16.76 44.92
C SER A 159 -28.72 17.93 44.02
N LEU A 160 -29.38 18.07 42.87
CA LEU A 160 -29.37 19.22 41.97
C LEU A 160 -30.24 20.34 42.57
N GLN A 161 -29.74 21.58 42.70
CA GLN A 161 -30.54 22.80 42.59
C GLN A 161 -29.71 24.02 42.12
N GLU A 162 -30.22 24.61 41.04
CA GLU A 162 -30.23 26.01 40.58
C GLU A 162 -29.33 27.07 41.25
N ALA A 163 -28.64 27.82 40.38
CA ALA A 163 -28.23 29.19 40.61
C ALA A 163 -28.60 30.04 39.39
N ARG A 164 -29.88 30.46 39.31
CA ARG A 164 -30.39 31.80 38.95
C ARG A 164 -31.86 31.74 38.54
#